data_AF-A0A919FP38-F1
#
_entry.id   AF-A0A919FP38-F1
#
_cell.length_a   1.000
_cell.length_b   1.000
_cell.length_c   1.000
_cell.angle_alpha   90.00
_cell.angle_beta   90.00
_cell.angle_gamma   90.00
#
_symmetry.space_group_name_H-M   'P 1'
#
loop_
_entity.id
_entity.type
_entity.pdbx_description
1 polymer ?
#
loop_
_entity_poly.entity_id
_entity_poly.type
_entity_poly.pdbx_seq_one_letter_code
_entity_poly.pdbx_strand_id
1 'polypeptide(L)'
;MNQHDDGLGQDHGWVDPAGSGLLKQTFSAMAGGVDPASPTGPAAAMTAMSRRVRRRRTAKLGGLGGGALALAGALVLGAGQLAPAEQSELLPGASTPSSSAPDFQVKDGYQPPWLDWSDLTCGMPVADLKSTASGWSVAPAGDIYARTADLGGERSRAWGMAATLQEGKGTLDAPPVLVWSQDGVVLDLGPNVFEGWDAQSDPLLGTGGNTVAARGSSMTTCVPGSYGGDLQHETQLPDGDYEVRVVAFPETSAGLHATAVSDPVPVRLDVDGAHSPGEARAVPTIEFPKPAKGQVSRFELDRTTDWVSAEMTQQAYSSDIPMRVIGQCEGGDPEALLPIELVASTGDVVGTDQISCDGGESGTAIGVLSENRSGGVIDIRLPSVPDGVVRLWVSLEPETVEDGGAGPECSATGFEPEYVPGSSVTGSTAATAGSIVIAAMNCDSEALIALANDSKTEILNGTETPEQTFALPEPGTEHYRTLAALLTGTVPHIVGEGMPDASVVWPRVATGAFHDSDEAWAEVVAAGLLTAEEADAQRAEPDGYLGMRVTMDMSGRWKTYSTRG
;
A
#
# COMPACT_ATOMS: atom_id res chain seq x y z
N MET A 1 35.66 -10.10 -70.11
CA MET A 1 36.20 -10.89 -69.00
C MET A 1 35.61 -10.35 -67.73
N ASN A 2 34.97 -11.23 -66.95
CA ASN A 2 34.70 -11.20 -65.50
C ASN A 2 33.47 -12.07 -65.27
N GLN A 3 33.73 -13.34 -64.98
CA GLN A 3 32.73 -14.23 -64.39
C GLN A 3 32.55 -13.78 -62.93
N HIS A 4 31.31 -13.80 -62.44
CA HIS A 4 31.04 -13.85 -61.02
C HIS A 4 30.58 -15.27 -60.69
N ASP A 5 31.28 -15.92 -59.76
CA ASP A 5 30.94 -17.26 -59.27
C ASP A 5 29.72 -17.20 -58.34
N ASP A 6 28.72 -18.03 -58.62
CA ASP A 6 27.58 -18.29 -57.73
C ASP A 6 27.98 -19.22 -56.57
N GLY A 7 28.64 -18.65 -55.57
CA GLY A 7 29.07 -19.34 -54.34
C GLY A 7 27.95 -19.59 -53.34
N LEU A 8 27.06 -20.56 -53.62
CA LEU A 8 26.12 -21.10 -52.63
C LEU A 8 26.88 -21.85 -51.51
N GLY A 9 27.10 -21.22 -50.34
CA GLY A 9 27.88 -21.90 -49.30
C GLY A 9 28.19 -21.19 -47.97
N GLN A 10 27.34 -20.29 -47.46
CA GLN A 10 27.42 -19.88 -46.05
C GLN A 10 26.03 -19.85 -45.39
N ASP A 11 25.62 -21.00 -44.85
CA ASP A 11 24.49 -21.08 -43.93
C ASP A 11 24.92 -20.53 -42.56
N HIS A 12 24.77 -19.22 -42.38
CA HIS A 12 24.88 -18.62 -41.05
C HIS A 12 23.67 -19.13 -40.24
N GLY A 13 23.90 -20.10 -39.33
CA GLY A 13 22.89 -20.88 -38.59
C GLY A 13 21.93 -20.11 -37.64
N TRP A 14 21.73 -18.83 -37.91
CA TRP A 14 20.71 -17.95 -37.37
C TRP A 14 19.31 -18.18 -37.96
N VAL A 15 19.21 -18.68 -39.20
CA VAL A 15 17.92 -18.94 -39.84
C VAL A 15 17.38 -20.29 -39.38
N ASP A 16 16.24 -20.30 -38.70
CA ASP A 16 15.50 -21.53 -38.39
C ASP A 16 14.77 -22.01 -39.67
N PRO A 17 15.16 -23.15 -40.29
CA PRO A 17 14.52 -23.61 -41.52
C PRO A 17 13.05 -23.98 -41.30
N ALA A 18 12.65 -24.36 -40.09
CA ALA A 18 11.25 -24.60 -39.75
C ALA A 18 10.49 -23.28 -39.43
N GLY A 19 11.17 -22.26 -38.93
CA GLY A 19 10.60 -20.92 -38.73
C GLY A 19 10.30 -20.19 -40.05
N SER A 20 11.22 -20.24 -41.00
CA SER A 20 11.01 -19.72 -42.36
C SER A 20 9.91 -20.47 -43.11
N GLY A 21 9.77 -21.78 -42.89
CA GLY A 21 8.63 -22.58 -43.37
C GLY A 21 7.28 -22.05 -42.85
N LEU A 22 7.16 -21.83 -41.53
CA LEU A 22 5.93 -21.35 -40.90
C LEU A 22 5.52 -19.95 -41.38
N LEU A 23 6.48 -19.02 -41.46
CA LEU A 23 6.23 -17.68 -42.00
C LEU A 23 5.78 -17.73 -43.46
N LYS A 24 6.46 -18.50 -44.31
CA LYS A 24 6.07 -18.66 -45.72
C LYS A 24 4.67 -19.26 -45.86
N GLN A 25 4.30 -20.22 -45.01
CA GLN A 25 2.97 -20.82 -44.97
C GLN A 25 1.90 -19.82 -44.51
N THR A 26 2.21 -18.99 -43.51
CA THR A 26 1.31 -17.93 -43.00
C THR A 26 1.08 -16.83 -44.04
N PHE A 27 2.14 -16.33 -44.70
CA PHE A 27 2.00 -15.37 -45.80
C PHE A 27 1.23 -15.95 -47.00
N SER A 28 1.42 -17.24 -47.30
CA SER A 28 0.64 -17.92 -48.36
C SER A 28 -0.84 -18.06 -47.98
N ALA A 29 -1.15 -18.31 -46.70
CA ALA A 29 -2.53 -18.38 -46.21
C ALA A 29 -3.25 -17.02 -46.25
N MET A 30 -2.56 -15.94 -45.86
CA MET A 30 -3.10 -14.57 -45.98
C MET A 30 -3.32 -14.18 -47.44
N ALA A 31 -2.37 -14.49 -48.34
CA ALA A 31 -2.53 -14.26 -49.78
C ALA A 31 -3.66 -15.11 -50.41
N GLY A 32 -4.02 -16.24 -49.78
CA GLY A 32 -5.15 -17.10 -50.15
C GLY A 32 -6.50 -16.67 -49.56
N GLY A 33 -6.57 -15.58 -48.79
CA GLY A 33 -7.81 -15.09 -48.18
C GLY A 33 -8.32 -15.95 -47.02
N VAL A 34 -7.44 -16.70 -46.34
CA VAL A 34 -7.81 -17.44 -45.12
C VAL A 34 -8.16 -16.46 -44.01
N ASP A 35 -9.31 -16.67 -43.36
CA ASP A 35 -9.78 -15.90 -42.21
C ASP A 35 -8.67 -15.77 -41.14
N PRO A 36 -8.30 -14.55 -40.71
CA PRO A 36 -7.23 -14.37 -39.74
C PRO A 36 -7.51 -15.01 -38.37
N ALA A 37 -8.77 -15.25 -38.02
CA ALA A 37 -9.19 -15.94 -36.80
C ALA A 37 -9.27 -17.48 -36.93
N SER A 38 -9.02 -18.02 -38.12
CA SER A 38 -8.95 -19.48 -38.33
C SER A 38 -7.91 -20.15 -37.42
N PRO A 39 -8.13 -21.40 -36.95
CA PRO A 39 -7.10 -22.18 -36.24
C PRO A 39 -5.84 -22.48 -37.08
N THR A 40 -5.85 -22.19 -38.38
CA THR A 40 -4.67 -22.21 -39.28
C THR A 40 -4.27 -20.81 -39.78
N GLY A 41 -4.90 -19.76 -39.25
CA GLY A 41 -4.66 -18.35 -39.61
C GLY A 41 -3.45 -17.73 -38.90
N PRO A 42 -3.15 -16.45 -39.18
CA PRO A 42 -1.97 -15.76 -38.68
C PRO A 42 -1.95 -15.61 -37.16
N ALA A 43 -3.10 -15.46 -36.49
CA ALA A 43 -3.17 -15.38 -35.03
C ALA A 43 -2.61 -16.65 -34.37
N ALA A 44 -3.05 -17.83 -34.81
CA ALA A 44 -2.54 -19.12 -34.34
C ALA A 44 -1.03 -19.29 -34.65
N ALA A 45 -0.59 -18.85 -35.82
CA ALA A 45 0.82 -18.89 -36.21
C ALA A 45 1.71 -17.96 -35.36
N MET A 46 1.24 -16.76 -35.01
CA MET A 46 1.95 -15.82 -34.13
C MET A 46 2.11 -16.39 -32.72
N THR A 47 1.05 -16.99 -32.16
CA THR A 47 1.10 -17.67 -30.85
C THR A 47 2.02 -18.91 -30.85
N ALA A 48 2.14 -19.61 -31.98
CA ALA A 48 3.12 -20.68 -32.13
C ALA A 48 4.57 -20.14 -32.22
N MET A 49 4.78 -19.03 -32.93
CA MET A 49 6.08 -18.36 -33.03
C MET A 49 6.54 -17.76 -31.69
N SER A 50 5.66 -17.10 -30.94
CA SER A 50 6.00 -16.54 -29.62
C SER A 50 6.42 -17.61 -28.61
N ARG A 51 5.69 -18.74 -28.54
CA ARG A 51 6.09 -19.92 -27.75
C ARG A 51 7.47 -20.45 -28.16
N ARG A 52 7.78 -20.48 -29.46
CA ARG A 52 9.07 -20.98 -29.98
C ARG A 52 10.23 -20.03 -29.66
N VAL A 53 10.00 -18.71 -29.70
CA VAL A 53 10.98 -17.70 -29.28
C VAL A 53 11.22 -17.76 -27.77
N ARG A 54 10.16 -17.86 -26.94
CA ARG A 54 10.28 -18.06 -25.48
C ARG A 54 11.12 -19.30 -25.15
N ARG A 55 10.82 -20.48 -25.73
CA ARG A 55 11.61 -21.72 -25.55
C ARG A 55 13.08 -21.61 -25.99
N ARG A 56 13.40 -20.77 -26.98
CA ARG A 56 14.80 -20.52 -27.38
C ARG A 56 15.52 -19.55 -26.44
N ARG A 57 14.82 -18.60 -25.80
CA ARG A 57 15.43 -17.71 -24.79
C ARG A 57 15.80 -18.48 -23.52
N THR A 58 14.90 -19.32 -22.99
CA THR A 58 15.20 -20.16 -21.81
C THR A 58 16.34 -21.15 -22.08
N ALA A 59 16.36 -21.80 -23.24
CA ALA A 59 17.47 -22.68 -23.63
C ALA A 59 18.83 -21.96 -23.79
N LYS A 60 18.85 -20.67 -24.16
CA LYS A 60 20.09 -19.89 -24.24
C LYS A 60 20.59 -19.43 -22.87
N LEU A 61 19.70 -19.11 -21.93
CA LEU A 61 20.06 -18.74 -20.56
C LEU A 61 20.69 -19.93 -19.81
N GLY A 62 20.11 -21.14 -19.95
CA GLY A 62 20.70 -22.37 -19.39
C GLY A 62 22.09 -22.73 -19.97
N GLY A 63 22.44 -22.23 -21.16
CA GLY A 63 23.73 -22.47 -21.79
C GLY A 63 24.88 -21.57 -21.30
N LEU A 64 24.59 -20.46 -20.62
CA LEU A 64 25.61 -19.50 -20.17
C LEU A 64 25.99 -19.64 -18.68
N GLY A 65 25.17 -20.31 -17.87
CA GLY A 65 25.46 -20.56 -16.44
C GLY A 65 26.59 -21.56 -16.17
N GLY A 66 26.97 -22.40 -17.15
CA GLY A 66 27.94 -23.49 -16.95
C GLY A 66 29.41 -23.06 -16.87
N GLY A 67 29.75 -21.79 -17.12
CA GLY A 67 31.14 -21.32 -17.23
C GLY A 67 31.77 -20.75 -15.96
N ALA A 68 30.96 -20.35 -14.96
CA ALA A 68 31.43 -19.53 -13.84
C ALA A 68 31.95 -20.30 -12.60
N LEU A 69 31.61 -21.60 -12.47
CA LEU A 69 31.91 -22.39 -11.26
C LEU A 69 33.29 -23.08 -11.24
N ALA A 70 34.18 -22.77 -12.17
CA ALA A 70 35.50 -23.40 -12.29
C ALA A 70 36.67 -22.57 -11.71
N LEU A 71 36.40 -21.39 -11.11
CA LEU A 71 37.43 -20.39 -10.75
C LEU A 71 37.48 -19.98 -9.27
N ALA A 72 36.90 -20.79 -8.37
CA ALA A 72 36.94 -20.59 -6.91
C ALA A 72 37.78 -21.67 -6.18
N GLY A 73 38.77 -22.27 -6.87
CA GLY A 73 39.45 -23.49 -6.44
C GLY A 73 40.98 -23.42 -6.33
N ALA A 74 41.57 -22.26 -6.02
CA ALA A 74 43.01 -22.16 -5.78
C ALA A 74 43.42 -20.91 -4.98
N LEU A 75 43.50 -21.01 -3.65
CA LEU A 75 44.40 -20.18 -2.81
C LEU A 75 44.54 -20.78 -1.40
N VAL A 76 45.45 -21.75 -1.26
CA VAL A 76 45.96 -22.25 0.03
C VAL A 76 47.47 -22.43 -0.10
N LEU A 77 48.26 -21.76 0.74
CA LEU A 77 49.53 -22.22 1.38
C LEU A 77 50.40 -21.05 1.90
N GLY A 78 50.95 -21.19 3.13
CA GLY A 78 52.00 -20.33 3.73
C GLY A 78 51.60 -19.69 5.08
N ALA A 79 51.59 -20.43 6.21
CA ALA A 79 52.73 -20.68 7.13
C ALA A 79 53.18 -19.44 7.96
N GLY A 80 53.30 -19.42 9.30
CA GLY A 80 53.07 -20.37 10.42
C GLY A 80 52.87 -19.58 11.75
N GLN A 81 53.11 -20.03 12.99
CA GLN A 81 53.70 -21.26 13.57
C GLN A 81 53.23 -21.50 15.05
N LEU A 82 53.20 -22.77 15.48
CA LEU A 82 53.48 -23.33 16.83
C LEU A 82 52.88 -22.73 18.14
N ALA A 83 51.89 -23.44 18.72
CA ALA A 83 51.82 -23.82 20.15
C ALA A 83 50.78 -24.97 20.37
N PRO A 84 50.99 -25.95 21.28
CA PRO A 84 50.03 -27.05 21.52
C PRO A 84 49.29 -27.00 22.88
N ALA A 85 48.08 -27.61 22.91
CA ALA A 85 47.20 -27.86 24.08
C ALA A 85 46.62 -26.59 24.76
N GLU A 86 45.34 -26.51 25.17
CA GLU A 86 44.51 -27.52 25.85
C GLU A 86 43.05 -27.58 25.36
N GLN A 87 42.29 -28.57 25.83
CA GLN A 87 40.83 -28.64 25.68
C GLN A 87 40.16 -27.73 26.70
N SER A 88 39.70 -26.54 26.28
CA SER A 88 38.83 -25.71 27.11
C SER A 88 37.37 -26.15 26.98
N GLU A 89 36.86 -26.67 28.09
CA GLU A 89 35.47 -26.99 28.37
C GLU A 89 34.55 -25.80 28.03
N LEU A 90 33.54 -26.03 27.17
CA LEU A 90 32.59 -25.00 26.76
C LEU A 90 31.66 -24.65 27.92
N LEU A 91 31.93 -23.54 28.61
CA LEU A 91 30.96 -22.92 29.51
C LEU A 91 29.76 -22.39 28.70
N PRO A 92 28.53 -22.53 29.21
CA PRO A 92 27.35 -22.00 28.54
C PRO A 92 27.43 -20.46 28.48
N GLY A 93 27.23 -19.91 27.28
CA GLY A 93 27.14 -18.47 27.09
C GLY A 93 25.97 -17.90 27.90
N ALA A 94 26.23 -16.85 28.67
CA ALA A 94 25.19 -16.17 29.42
C ALA A 94 24.20 -15.51 28.44
N SER A 95 22.91 -15.82 28.61
CA SER A 95 21.84 -15.15 27.88
C SER A 95 21.92 -13.65 28.14
N THR A 96 22.18 -12.86 27.11
CA THR A 96 21.91 -11.42 27.15
C THR A 96 20.43 -11.23 27.46
N PRO A 97 20.06 -10.41 28.46
CA PRO A 97 18.65 -10.16 28.73
C PRO A 97 18.04 -9.46 27.52
N SER A 98 17.07 -10.12 26.87
CA SER A 98 16.21 -9.45 25.90
C SER A 98 15.60 -8.23 26.55
N SER A 99 15.62 -7.10 25.85
CA SER A 99 14.94 -5.89 26.30
C SER A 99 13.49 -6.24 26.61
N SER A 100 13.07 -6.07 27.86
CA SER A 100 11.68 -6.29 28.25
C SER A 100 10.79 -5.35 27.45
N ALA A 101 10.07 -5.88 26.47
CA ALA A 101 8.89 -5.19 25.96
C ALA A 101 7.97 -4.91 27.15
N PRO A 102 7.27 -3.76 27.19
CA PRO A 102 6.31 -3.49 28.26
C PRO A 102 5.29 -4.64 28.33
N ASP A 103 5.05 -5.16 29.53
CA ASP A 103 4.14 -6.30 29.73
C ASP A 103 2.76 -5.97 29.13
N PHE A 104 2.39 -6.67 28.05
CA PHE A 104 1.06 -6.57 27.46
C PHE A 104 0.03 -7.12 28.46
N GLN A 105 -0.77 -6.23 29.05
CA GLN A 105 -1.75 -6.58 30.08
C GLN A 105 -3.16 -6.26 29.60
N VAL A 106 -3.90 -7.30 29.27
CA VAL A 106 -5.34 -7.22 29.00
C VAL A 106 -6.10 -6.74 30.24
N LYS A 107 -7.09 -5.89 30.02
CA LYS A 107 -8.01 -5.47 31.06
C LYS A 107 -9.11 -6.53 31.25
N ASP A 108 -8.82 -7.55 32.05
CA ASP A 108 -9.75 -8.66 32.33
C ASP A 108 -11.15 -8.18 32.72
N GLY A 109 -12.17 -8.77 32.08
CA GLY A 109 -13.57 -8.41 32.27
C GLY A 109 -13.98 -7.08 31.62
N TYR A 110 -13.11 -6.41 30.87
CA TYR A 110 -13.50 -5.24 30.09
C TYR A 110 -14.42 -5.63 28.93
N GLN A 111 -15.50 -4.88 28.79
CA GLN A 111 -16.45 -4.98 27.69
C GLN A 111 -16.39 -3.67 26.90
N PRO A 112 -16.02 -3.70 25.60
CA PRO A 112 -16.18 -2.54 24.73
C PRO A 112 -17.64 -2.09 24.71
N PRO A 113 -17.96 -0.78 24.75
CA PRO A 113 -19.35 -0.31 24.83
C PRO A 113 -20.27 -0.83 23.71
N TRP A 114 -19.72 -1.08 22.52
CA TRP A 114 -20.46 -1.62 21.37
C TRP A 114 -20.87 -3.09 21.50
N LEU A 115 -20.39 -3.78 22.54
CA LEU A 115 -20.70 -5.17 22.89
C LEU A 115 -21.54 -5.31 24.17
N ASP A 116 -22.04 -4.21 24.76
CA ASP A 116 -22.77 -4.18 26.04
C ASP A 116 -24.03 -5.07 26.10
N TRP A 117 -24.60 -5.39 24.93
CA TRP A 117 -25.72 -6.30 24.71
C TRP A 117 -25.35 -7.79 24.74
N SER A 118 -24.06 -8.13 24.79
CA SER A 118 -23.52 -9.49 24.73
C SER A 118 -22.83 -9.93 26.03
N ASP A 119 -22.36 -11.17 26.10
CA ASP A 119 -21.51 -11.68 27.18
C ASP A 119 -20.00 -11.61 26.83
N LEU A 120 -19.62 -10.97 25.71
CA LEU A 120 -18.24 -10.94 25.23
C LEU A 120 -17.38 -9.95 26.03
N THR A 121 -16.30 -10.47 26.63
CA THR A 121 -15.38 -9.69 27.47
C THR A 121 -13.92 -10.05 27.22
N CYS A 122 -13.05 -9.07 27.38
CA CYS A 122 -11.60 -9.23 27.33
C CYS A 122 -11.10 -10.11 28.49
N GLY A 123 -10.13 -10.97 28.25
CA GLY A 123 -9.63 -11.94 29.22
C GLY A 123 -10.58 -13.12 29.48
N MET A 124 -11.74 -13.20 28.81
CA MET A 124 -12.64 -14.35 28.96
C MET A 124 -11.98 -15.65 28.44
N PRO A 125 -12.26 -16.82 29.03
CA PRO A 125 -11.81 -18.09 28.49
C PRO A 125 -12.39 -18.32 27.08
N VAL A 126 -11.56 -18.76 26.14
CA VAL A 126 -11.99 -19.18 24.78
C VAL A 126 -13.03 -20.31 24.85
N ALA A 127 -12.99 -21.13 25.91
CA ALA A 127 -14.00 -22.14 26.19
C ALA A 127 -15.42 -21.58 26.48
N ASP A 128 -15.56 -20.27 26.71
CA ASP A 128 -16.83 -19.56 26.90
C ASP A 128 -17.25 -18.72 25.69
N LEU A 129 -16.35 -18.48 24.74
CA LEU A 129 -16.65 -17.86 23.45
C LEU A 129 -17.46 -18.83 22.57
N LYS A 130 -18.79 -18.72 22.62
CA LYS A 130 -19.74 -19.67 22.02
C LYS A 130 -20.73 -19.00 21.07
N SER A 131 -21.15 -19.74 20.06
CA SER A 131 -22.28 -19.39 19.21
C SER A 131 -23.60 -19.44 20.00
N THR A 132 -24.33 -18.33 20.02
CA THR A 132 -25.69 -18.20 20.58
C THR A 132 -26.76 -18.06 19.49
N ALA A 133 -26.36 -17.69 18.27
CA ALA A 133 -27.23 -17.52 17.11
C ALA A 133 -27.69 -18.88 16.53
N SER A 134 -28.87 -19.35 16.97
CA SER A 134 -29.42 -20.63 16.53
C SER A 134 -29.65 -20.69 15.01
N GLY A 135 -29.07 -21.71 14.37
CA GLY A 135 -29.17 -21.93 12.92
C GLY A 135 -28.17 -21.14 12.08
N TRP A 136 -27.42 -20.22 12.67
CA TRP A 136 -26.30 -19.53 12.01
C TRP A 136 -25.00 -20.32 12.23
N SER A 137 -24.12 -20.32 11.22
CA SER A 137 -22.73 -20.68 11.39
C SER A 137 -21.83 -19.76 10.57
N VAL A 138 -20.58 -19.60 11.00
CA VAL A 138 -19.56 -18.83 10.30
C VAL A 138 -18.26 -19.63 10.29
N ALA A 139 -17.55 -19.61 9.16
CA ALA A 139 -16.29 -20.30 8.99
C ALA A 139 -15.29 -19.41 8.23
N PRO A 140 -14.00 -19.42 8.60
CA PRO A 140 -12.93 -18.79 7.81
C PRO A 140 -12.86 -19.43 6.42
N ALA A 141 -12.57 -18.61 5.41
CA ALA A 141 -12.68 -18.98 3.99
C ALA A 141 -11.51 -18.47 3.13
N GLY A 142 -10.33 -18.33 3.74
CA GLY A 142 -9.09 -17.89 3.09
C GLY A 142 -7.98 -17.63 4.10
N ASP A 143 -6.85 -17.13 3.62
CA ASP A 143 -5.76 -16.66 4.46
C ASP A 143 -6.14 -15.32 5.15
N ILE A 144 -5.52 -15.05 6.30
CA ILE A 144 -5.52 -13.70 6.88
C ILE A 144 -4.66 -12.78 6.00
N TYR A 145 -5.05 -11.52 5.88
CA TYR A 145 -4.28 -10.50 5.18
C TYR A 145 -4.16 -9.22 6.00
N ALA A 146 -3.01 -8.56 5.87
CA ALA A 146 -2.81 -7.18 6.30
C ALA A 146 -3.41 -6.21 5.28
N ARG A 147 -4.00 -5.12 5.75
CA ARG A 147 -4.29 -3.92 4.96
C ARG A 147 -3.59 -2.74 5.62
N THR A 148 -2.46 -2.34 5.05
CA THR A 148 -1.68 -1.17 5.47
C THR A 148 -2.09 0.02 4.62
N ALA A 149 -2.52 1.11 5.23
CA ALA A 149 -2.69 2.39 4.56
C ALA A 149 -1.61 3.35 5.05
N ASP A 150 -0.71 3.76 4.16
CA ASP A 150 0.35 4.74 4.39
C ASP A 150 0.03 5.99 3.56
N LEU A 151 -0.91 6.78 4.07
CA LEU A 151 -1.49 7.92 3.35
C LEU A 151 -1.08 9.21 4.06
N GLY A 152 -0.37 10.10 3.37
CA GLY A 152 0.15 11.33 3.95
C GLY A 152 1.21 11.14 5.05
N GLY A 153 1.78 9.94 5.17
CA GLY A 153 2.73 9.56 6.22
C GLY A 153 2.08 9.04 7.50
N GLU A 154 0.75 9.00 7.60
CA GLU A 154 0.04 8.25 8.64
C GLU A 154 -0.08 6.79 8.22
N ARG A 155 0.76 5.92 8.80
CA ARG A 155 0.66 4.46 8.59
C ARG A 155 -0.33 3.84 9.57
N SER A 156 -1.50 3.46 9.06
CA SER A 156 -2.47 2.61 9.75
C SER A 156 -2.42 1.18 9.21
N ARG A 157 -2.74 0.19 10.05
CA ARG A 157 -2.77 -1.23 9.66
C ARG A 157 -4.04 -1.88 10.22
N ALA A 158 -4.68 -2.69 9.40
CA ALA A 158 -5.85 -3.49 9.75
C ALA A 158 -5.66 -4.93 9.29
N TRP A 159 -6.49 -5.83 9.81
CA TRP A 159 -6.49 -7.24 9.44
C TRP A 159 -7.81 -7.60 8.75
N GLY A 160 -7.74 -8.48 7.76
CA GLY A 160 -8.92 -9.02 7.10
C GLY A 160 -8.80 -10.53 6.89
N MET A 161 -9.95 -11.19 6.80
CA MET A 161 -10.04 -12.60 6.41
C MET A 161 -11.37 -12.81 5.69
N ALA A 162 -11.39 -13.62 4.62
CA ALA A 162 -12.65 -14.07 4.04
C ALA A 162 -13.40 -14.98 5.02
N ALA A 163 -14.71 -14.82 5.11
CA ALA A 163 -15.58 -15.68 5.91
C ALA A 163 -16.80 -16.14 5.10
N THR A 164 -17.08 -17.44 5.13
CA THR A 164 -18.37 -17.98 4.67
C THR A 164 -19.38 -18.01 5.81
N LEU A 165 -20.62 -17.68 5.49
CA LEU A 165 -21.75 -17.69 6.41
C LEU A 165 -22.78 -18.72 5.97
N GLN A 166 -23.30 -19.48 6.93
CA GLN A 166 -24.56 -20.18 6.77
C GLN A 166 -25.65 -19.34 7.45
N GLU A 167 -26.53 -18.76 6.64
CA GLU A 167 -27.63 -17.93 7.15
C GLU A 167 -28.63 -18.75 7.95
N GLY A 168 -28.91 -18.30 9.16
CA GLY A 168 -30.03 -18.75 9.98
C GLY A 168 -31.26 -17.87 9.76
N LYS A 169 -32.14 -17.82 10.75
CA LYS A 169 -33.22 -16.82 10.78
C LYS A 169 -32.65 -15.49 11.26
N GLY A 170 -32.82 -14.42 10.48
CA GLY A 170 -32.38 -13.07 10.81
C GLY A 170 -31.84 -12.33 9.59
N THR A 171 -31.07 -11.28 9.85
CA THR A 171 -30.18 -10.60 8.91
C THR A 171 -28.77 -10.51 9.51
N LEU A 172 -27.76 -10.19 8.69
CA LEU A 172 -26.43 -9.84 9.18
C LEU A 172 -26.15 -8.39 8.80
N ASP A 173 -26.43 -7.49 9.74
CA ASP A 173 -26.45 -6.05 9.48
C ASP A 173 -25.08 -5.36 9.69
N ALA A 174 -24.09 -6.12 10.15
CA ALA A 174 -22.70 -5.69 10.35
C ALA A 174 -21.71 -6.76 9.84
N PRO A 175 -20.53 -6.38 9.33
CA PRO A 175 -19.49 -7.35 8.96
C PRO A 175 -18.99 -8.14 10.18
N PRO A 176 -18.55 -9.40 10.03
CA PRO A 176 -17.91 -10.14 11.12
C PRO A 176 -16.63 -9.47 11.62
N VAL A 177 -16.22 -9.78 12.85
CA VAL A 177 -14.94 -9.37 13.43
C VAL A 177 -13.96 -10.54 13.56
N LEU A 178 -12.68 -10.22 13.61
CA LEU A 178 -11.60 -11.12 14.00
C LEU A 178 -11.36 -10.99 15.51
N VAL A 179 -11.67 -12.04 16.27
CA VAL A 179 -11.40 -12.15 17.70
C VAL A 179 -10.09 -12.91 17.90
N TRP A 180 -9.14 -12.30 18.61
CA TRP A 180 -7.80 -12.86 18.85
C TRP A 180 -7.70 -13.45 20.24
N SER A 181 -7.03 -14.59 20.35
CA SER A 181 -6.81 -15.28 21.62
C SER A 181 -5.46 -15.98 21.67
N GLN A 182 -4.92 -16.15 22.88
CA GLN A 182 -3.65 -16.83 23.16
C GLN A 182 -3.78 -17.54 24.50
N ASP A 183 -3.11 -18.68 24.69
CA ASP A 183 -3.14 -19.47 25.92
C ASP A 183 -4.55 -19.77 26.50
N GLY A 184 -5.56 -19.80 25.61
CA GLY A 184 -6.95 -20.07 25.96
C GLY A 184 -7.74 -18.86 26.50
N VAL A 185 -7.23 -17.63 26.41
CA VAL A 185 -7.94 -16.38 26.78
C VAL A 185 -8.04 -15.39 25.61
N VAL A 186 -9.12 -14.61 25.58
CA VAL A 186 -9.38 -13.58 24.55
C VAL A 186 -8.56 -12.31 24.81
N LEU A 187 -7.79 -11.86 23.80
CA LEU A 187 -6.87 -10.72 23.86
C LEU A 187 -7.28 -9.53 22.97
N ASP A 188 -8.16 -9.72 22.00
CA ASP A 188 -8.85 -8.65 21.25
C ASP A 188 -10.22 -9.13 20.77
N LEU A 189 -11.21 -8.21 20.77
CA LEU A 189 -12.58 -8.44 20.32
C LEU A 189 -12.89 -7.85 18.93
N GLY A 190 -11.90 -7.24 18.27
CA GLY A 190 -12.04 -6.58 16.98
C GLY A 190 -12.65 -5.17 17.06
N PRO A 191 -12.69 -4.43 15.94
CA PRO A 191 -13.21 -3.06 15.89
C PRO A 191 -14.73 -3.00 16.08
N ASN A 192 -15.26 -1.82 16.42
CA ASN A 192 -16.71 -1.59 16.40
C ASN A 192 -17.25 -1.68 14.97
N VAL A 193 -17.99 -2.75 14.66
CA VAL A 193 -18.58 -3.00 13.33
C VAL A 193 -20.00 -2.44 13.16
N PHE A 194 -20.58 -1.83 14.20
CA PHE A 194 -21.88 -1.16 14.12
C PHE A 194 -21.74 0.36 13.91
N GLU A 195 -20.56 0.94 14.19
CA GLU A 195 -20.24 2.35 13.92
C GLU A 195 -19.45 2.47 12.62
N GLY A 196 -20.18 2.73 11.53
CA GLY A 196 -19.64 2.92 10.19
C GLY A 196 -20.67 2.48 9.15
N TRP A 197 -20.88 3.28 8.11
CA TRP A 197 -21.85 2.96 7.05
C TRP A 197 -21.22 2.21 5.88
N ASP A 198 -20.04 1.63 6.08
CA ASP A 198 -19.45 0.69 5.14
C ASP A 198 -20.37 -0.52 5.06
N ALA A 199 -21.13 -0.59 3.96
CA ALA A 199 -21.89 -1.78 3.62
C ALA A 199 -20.97 -3.00 3.65
N GLN A 200 -21.54 -4.16 4.00
CA GLN A 200 -20.84 -5.43 4.11
C GLN A 200 -19.91 -5.67 2.92
N SER A 201 -18.61 -5.46 3.15
CA SER A 201 -17.59 -5.45 2.10
C SER A 201 -17.14 -6.88 1.79
N ASP A 202 -16.98 -7.21 0.51
CA ASP A 202 -16.29 -8.42 0.09
C ASP A 202 -14.82 -8.39 0.62
N PRO A 203 -14.21 -9.55 0.90
CA PRO A 203 -12.81 -9.61 1.32
C PRO A 203 -11.86 -9.23 0.18
N LEU A 204 -10.73 -8.59 0.53
CA LEU A 204 -9.69 -8.26 -0.46
C LEU A 204 -8.94 -9.51 -0.97
N LEU A 205 -8.97 -10.59 -0.20
CA LEU A 205 -8.45 -11.90 -0.55
C LEU A 205 -9.57 -12.93 -0.33
N GLY A 206 -10.11 -13.49 -1.40
CA GLY A 206 -11.28 -14.37 -1.36
C GLY A 206 -11.12 -15.64 -2.19
N THR A 207 -12.10 -16.54 -2.07
CA THR A 207 -12.13 -17.83 -2.78
C THR A 207 -13.45 -18.09 -3.54
N GLY A 208 -14.33 -17.09 -3.64
CA GLY A 208 -15.55 -17.17 -4.45
C GLY A 208 -16.72 -16.31 -3.95
N GLY A 209 -17.87 -16.43 -4.62
CA GLY A 209 -19.10 -15.75 -4.21
C GLY A 209 -19.66 -16.30 -2.89
N ASN A 210 -20.33 -15.42 -2.13
CA ASN A 210 -20.87 -15.65 -0.78
C ASN A 210 -19.84 -15.63 0.38
N THR A 211 -18.65 -15.05 0.17
CA THR A 211 -17.74 -14.67 1.27
C THR A 211 -17.90 -13.22 1.66
N VAL A 212 -17.80 -12.91 2.95
CA VAL A 212 -17.76 -11.54 3.48
C VAL A 212 -16.41 -11.27 4.16
N ALA A 213 -15.98 -10.00 4.25
CA ALA A 213 -14.79 -9.64 5.01
C ALA A 213 -15.05 -9.68 6.53
N ALA A 214 -14.34 -10.53 7.25
CA ALA A 214 -14.15 -10.39 8.69
C ALA A 214 -13.06 -9.34 8.95
N ARG A 215 -13.31 -8.36 9.83
CA ARG A 215 -12.43 -7.21 10.07
C ARG A 215 -11.71 -7.30 11.43
N GLY A 216 -10.43 -6.94 11.46
CA GLY A 216 -9.61 -6.77 12.67
C GLY A 216 -8.81 -5.47 12.66
N SER A 217 -8.39 -5.01 13.83
CA SER A 217 -7.59 -3.79 14.02
C SER A 217 -6.14 -4.16 14.37
N SER A 218 -5.14 -3.34 14.00
CA SER A 218 -3.78 -3.50 14.56
C SER A 218 -3.71 -3.18 16.05
N MET A 219 -4.65 -2.36 16.54
CA MET A 219 -4.74 -1.94 17.94
C MET A 219 -5.83 -2.75 18.65
N THR A 220 -5.52 -3.35 19.80
CA THR A 220 -6.47 -4.15 20.57
C THR A 220 -7.50 -3.29 21.30
N THR A 221 -8.75 -3.71 21.23
CA THR A 221 -9.85 -3.16 22.02
C THR A 221 -9.75 -3.48 23.51
N CYS A 222 -8.96 -4.49 23.89
CA CYS A 222 -8.87 -5.00 25.26
C CYS A 222 -7.85 -4.29 26.16
N VAL A 223 -7.12 -3.31 25.62
CA VAL A 223 -6.26 -2.40 26.40
C VAL A 223 -6.68 -0.96 26.08
N PRO A 224 -7.86 -0.51 26.55
CA PRO A 224 -8.37 0.84 26.28
C PRO A 224 -7.50 1.90 26.98
N GLY A 225 -6.95 2.81 26.18
CA GLY A 225 -6.39 4.08 26.63
C GLY A 225 -7.49 5.11 26.87
N SER A 226 -7.12 6.21 27.52
CA SER A 226 -7.99 7.36 27.73
C SER A 226 -7.23 8.65 27.41
N TYR A 227 -7.60 9.29 26.31
CA TYR A 227 -7.06 10.60 25.91
C TYR A 227 -8.22 11.57 25.72
N GLY A 228 -8.14 12.76 26.33
CA GLY A 228 -9.22 13.77 26.27
C GLY A 228 -10.54 13.41 26.96
N GLY A 229 -10.74 12.15 27.34
CA GLY A 229 -12.03 11.60 27.82
C GLY A 229 -12.65 10.59 26.87
N ASP A 230 -12.14 10.51 25.64
CA ASP A 230 -12.54 9.52 24.64
C ASP A 230 -11.74 8.22 24.84
N LEU A 231 -12.37 7.10 24.48
CA LEU A 231 -11.73 5.79 24.46
C LEU A 231 -10.88 5.69 23.20
N GLN A 232 -9.57 5.54 23.39
CA GLN A 232 -8.62 5.31 22.29
C GLN A 232 -7.95 3.95 22.45
N HIS A 233 -7.72 3.27 21.33
CA HIS A 233 -7.07 1.98 21.29
C HIS A 233 -5.72 2.18 20.59
N GLU A 234 -4.65 2.33 21.37
CA GLU A 234 -3.29 2.60 20.89
C GLU A 234 -2.34 1.41 21.06
N THR A 235 -2.74 0.41 21.87
CA THR A 235 -1.92 -0.76 22.19
C THR A 235 -2.00 -1.77 21.06
N GLN A 236 -0.87 -2.11 20.43
CA GLN A 236 -0.81 -3.21 19.46
C GLN A 236 -0.80 -4.57 20.19
N LEU A 237 -1.28 -5.61 19.50
CA LEU A 237 -0.97 -7.00 19.90
C LEU A 237 0.54 -7.24 19.72
N PRO A 238 1.22 -7.91 20.68
CA PRO A 238 2.64 -8.22 20.54
C PRO A 238 2.91 -9.33 19.50
N ASP A 239 4.17 -9.50 19.10
CA ASP A 239 4.59 -10.64 18.29
C ASP A 239 4.29 -11.97 19.02
N GLY A 240 3.74 -12.96 18.31
CA GLY A 240 3.40 -14.26 18.89
C GLY A 240 2.54 -15.16 18.01
N ASP A 241 2.27 -16.38 18.50
CA ASP A 241 1.32 -17.30 17.90
C ASP A 241 -0.05 -17.17 18.61
N TYR A 242 -1.13 -17.08 17.83
CA TYR A 242 -2.51 -16.79 18.26
C TYR A 242 -3.51 -17.82 17.72
N GLU A 243 -4.64 -17.98 18.39
CA GLU A 243 -5.88 -18.50 17.78
C GLU A 243 -6.78 -17.31 17.42
N VAL A 244 -7.08 -17.15 16.12
CA VAL A 244 -8.01 -16.14 15.59
C VAL A 244 -9.32 -16.81 15.20
N ARG A 245 -10.44 -16.19 15.54
CA ARG A 245 -11.79 -16.67 15.22
C ARG A 245 -12.58 -15.58 14.51
N VAL A 246 -13.37 -15.98 13.51
CA VAL A 246 -14.38 -15.10 12.94
C VAL A 246 -15.60 -15.14 13.86
N VAL A 247 -16.07 -13.96 14.28
CA VAL A 247 -17.30 -13.80 15.05
C VAL A 247 -18.25 -12.88 14.30
N ALA A 248 -19.44 -13.38 13.98
CA ALA A 248 -20.51 -12.63 13.31
C ALA A 248 -21.65 -12.32 14.29
N PHE A 249 -22.36 -11.22 14.04
CA PHE A 249 -23.39 -10.69 14.93
C PHE A 249 -24.77 -10.57 14.23
N PRO A 250 -25.40 -11.68 13.81
CA PRO A 250 -26.71 -11.62 13.14
C PRO A 250 -27.82 -11.08 14.05
N GLU A 251 -28.68 -10.22 13.50
CA GLU A 251 -29.93 -9.81 14.13
C GLU A 251 -30.96 -10.94 13.99
N THR A 252 -31.20 -11.67 15.08
CA THR A 252 -32.13 -12.82 15.08
C THR A 252 -33.61 -12.40 15.14
N SER A 253 -33.84 -11.17 15.60
CA SER A 253 -35.10 -10.43 15.57
C SER A 253 -34.84 -8.97 15.92
N ALA A 254 -35.64 -8.03 15.40
CA ALA A 254 -35.51 -6.57 15.58
C ALA A 254 -34.97 -6.14 16.97
N GLY A 255 -33.76 -5.58 16.98
CA GLY A 255 -33.03 -5.10 18.16
C GLY A 255 -32.32 -6.18 19.00
N LEU A 256 -32.29 -7.44 18.56
CA LEU A 256 -31.70 -8.58 19.28
C LEU A 256 -30.67 -9.32 18.41
N HIS A 257 -29.43 -8.91 18.56
CA HIS A 257 -28.25 -9.59 18.03
C HIS A 257 -27.93 -10.87 18.82
N ALA A 258 -27.29 -11.82 18.16
CA ALA A 258 -26.69 -13.01 18.76
C ALA A 258 -25.30 -13.25 18.15
N THR A 259 -24.52 -14.16 18.72
CA THR A 259 -23.16 -14.48 18.26
C THR A 259 -23.14 -15.74 17.41
N ALA A 260 -22.42 -15.74 16.29
CA ALA A 260 -21.95 -16.93 15.61
C ALA A 260 -20.41 -16.92 15.61
N VAL A 261 -19.79 -17.98 16.11
CA VAL A 261 -18.34 -18.11 16.33
C VAL A 261 -17.80 -19.26 15.49
N SER A 262 -16.66 -19.04 14.81
CA SER A 262 -15.97 -20.08 14.04
C SER A 262 -15.06 -20.99 14.88
N ASP A 263 -14.66 -22.11 14.29
CA ASP A 263 -13.43 -22.82 14.67
C ASP A 263 -12.20 -21.89 14.58
N PRO A 264 -11.12 -22.15 15.33
CA PRO A 264 -9.94 -21.28 15.33
C PRO A 264 -9.09 -21.50 14.09
N VAL A 265 -8.51 -20.40 13.58
CA VAL A 265 -7.37 -20.41 12.68
C VAL A 265 -6.14 -20.05 13.51
N PRO A 266 -5.07 -20.86 13.54
CA PRO A 266 -3.82 -20.41 14.13
C PRO A 266 -3.27 -19.26 13.26
N VAL A 267 -2.76 -18.20 13.88
CA VAL A 267 -2.19 -17.04 13.18
C VAL A 267 -0.90 -16.67 13.88
N ARG A 268 0.16 -16.45 13.11
CA ARG A 268 1.39 -15.84 13.63
C ARG A 268 1.32 -14.34 13.39
N LEU A 269 1.66 -13.55 14.41
CA LEU A 269 1.86 -12.12 14.29
C LEU A 269 3.34 -11.81 14.54
N ASP A 270 3.95 -11.04 13.65
CA ASP A 270 5.31 -10.51 13.80
C ASP A 270 5.45 -9.15 13.11
N VAL A 271 6.69 -8.64 13.05
CA VAL A 271 7.04 -7.35 12.43
C VAL A 271 6.58 -7.22 10.98
N ASP A 272 6.57 -8.30 10.20
CA ASP A 272 6.17 -8.28 8.80
C ASP A 272 4.63 -8.23 8.72
N GLY A 273 3.94 -9.02 9.53
CA GLY A 273 2.49 -8.89 9.73
C GLY A 273 1.82 -10.12 10.34
N ALA A 274 0.56 -10.32 9.97
CA ALA A 274 -0.20 -11.51 10.35
C ALA A 274 -0.11 -12.57 9.24
N HIS A 275 0.18 -13.81 9.63
CA HIS A 275 0.41 -14.94 8.72
C HIS A 275 -0.52 -16.11 9.05
N SER A 276 -1.05 -16.76 8.01
CA SER A 276 -1.86 -17.98 8.14
C SER A 276 -1.02 -19.24 7.97
N PRO A 277 -1.43 -20.40 8.51
CA PRO A 277 -0.77 -21.67 8.27
C PRO A 277 -0.86 -22.06 6.80
N GLY A 278 0.26 -22.50 6.22
CA GLY A 278 0.33 -23.05 4.87
C GLY A 278 1.15 -24.34 4.84
N GLU A 279 1.15 -24.99 3.67
CA GLU A 279 2.18 -25.96 3.32
C GLU A 279 3.26 -25.21 2.53
N ALA A 280 4.52 -25.23 2.97
CA ALA A 280 5.62 -24.60 2.23
C ALA A 280 5.72 -25.13 0.79
N ARG A 281 5.77 -24.19 -0.16
CA ARG A 281 5.78 -24.50 -1.60
C ARG A 281 7.19 -24.45 -2.17
N ALA A 282 7.32 -24.75 -3.46
CA ALA A 282 8.59 -24.66 -4.16
C ALA A 282 9.20 -23.26 -4.05
N VAL A 283 10.53 -23.17 -4.02
CA VAL A 283 11.24 -21.88 -4.05
C VAL A 283 10.80 -21.11 -5.31
N PRO A 284 10.32 -19.87 -5.18
CA PRO A 284 9.82 -19.10 -6.31
C PRO A 284 10.97 -18.64 -7.20
N THR A 285 10.68 -18.44 -8.47
CA THR A 285 11.55 -17.72 -9.40
C THR A 285 11.28 -16.22 -9.42
N ILE A 286 10.16 -15.77 -8.83
CA ILE A 286 9.78 -14.34 -8.76
C ILE A 286 10.16 -13.70 -7.41
N GLU A 287 10.65 -12.47 -7.48
CA GLU A 287 10.95 -11.61 -6.32
C GLU A 287 9.95 -10.45 -6.28
N PHE A 288 9.68 -9.90 -5.09
CA PHE A 288 8.88 -8.69 -4.96
C PHE A 288 9.71 -7.46 -5.41
N PRO A 289 9.29 -6.73 -6.46
CA PRO A 289 10.00 -5.53 -6.90
C PRO A 289 9.89 -4.42 -5.84
N LYS A 290 10.77 -3.42 -5.85
CA LYS A 290 10.54 -2.21 -5.04
C LYS A 290 9.24 -1.52 -5.47
N PRO A 291 8.50 -0.84 -4.58
CA PRO A 291 7.42 0.06 -4.96
C PRO A 291 7.83 1.03 -6.06
N ALA A 292 6.98 1.19 -7.09
CA ALA A 292 7.23 2.15 -8.16
C ALA A 292 6.92 3.58 -7.70
N LYS A 293 7.58 4.59 -8.31
CA LYS A 293 7.24 5.99 -8.06
C LYS A 293 5.78 6.23 -8.49
N GLY A 294 4.96 6.78 -7.60
CA GLY A 294 3.55 7.04 -7.86
C GLY A 294 2.63 5.82 -7.78
N GLN A 295 3.13 4.67 -7.29
CA GLN A 295 2.31 3.52 -6.93
C GLN A 295 1.17 3.96 -6.00
N VAL A 296 -0.07 3.70 -6.40
CA VAL A 296 -1.26 4.01 -5.58
C VAL A 296 -1.49 2.89 -4.58
N SER A 297 -1.49 1.66 -5.08
CA SER A 297 -1.77 0.47 -4.29
C SER A 297 -0.96 -0.74 -4.75
N ARG A 298 -0.79 -1.70 -3.83
CA ARG A 298 -0.08 -2.96 -4.04
C ARG A 298 -0.75 -4.08 -3.25
N PHE A 299 -0.74 -5.30 -3.79
CA PHE A 299 -1.09 -6.52 -3.09
C PHE A 299 0.07 -7.52 -3.27
N GLU A 300 0.51 -8.14 -2.18
CA GLU A 300 1.49 -9.22 -2.17
C GLU A 300 0.90 -10.46 -1.48
N LEU A 301 1.24 -11.63 -1.98
CA LEU A 301 0.93 -12.91 -1.33
C LEU A 301 2.13 -13.85 -1.50
N ASP A 302 2.61 -14.38 -0.37
CA ASP A 302 3.72 -15.34 -0.29
C ASP A 302 3.27 -16.63 0.40
N ARG A 303 3.36 -17.75 -0.32
CA ARG A 303 3.07 -19.11 0.18
C ARG A 303 4.30 -20.01 0.11
N THR A 304 5.50 -19.43 0.18
CA THR A 304 6.77 -20.16 0.04
C THR A 304 7.27 -20.79 1.34
N THR A 305 6.72 -20.38 2.47
CA THR A 305 7.00 -20.95 3.80
C THR A 305 5.74 -21.65 4.35
N ASP A 306 5.86 -22.33 5.50
CA ASP A 306 4.71 -22.91 6.22
C ASP A 306 3.81 -21.83 6.87
N TRP A 307 4.18 -20.56 6.73
CA TRP A 307 3.39 -19.38 7.08
C TRP A 307 3.17 -18.53 5.82
N VAL A 308 1.90 -18.31 5.50
CA VAL A 308 1.41 -17.54 4.37
C VAL A 308 1.30 -16.08 4.79
N SER A 309 2.04 -15.20 4.11
CA SER A 309 1.86 -13.75 4.27
C SER A 309 1.00 -13.20 3.13
N ALA A 310 0.09 -12.29 3.46
CA ALA A 310 -0.66 -11.52 2.48
C ALA A 310 -0.77 -10.07 2.96
N GLU A 311 -0.31 -9.12 2.15
CA GLU A 311 -0.39 -7.68 2.49
C GLU A 311 -0.93 -6.88 1.31
N MET A 312 -1.96 -6.09 1.59
CA MET A 312 -2.40 -4.99 0.75
C MET A 312 -1.82 -3.70 1.33
N THR A 313 -1.14 -2.90 0.50
CA THR A 313 -0.58 -1.59 0.87
C THR A 313 -1.16 -0.48 0.00
N GLN A 314 -1.63 0.60 0.62
CA GLN A 314 -2.03 1.86 -0.01
C GLN A 314 -0.95 2.90 0.26
N GLN A 315 -0.48 3.61 -0.76
CA GLN A 315 0.60 4.61 -0.68
C GLN A 315 0.18 6.00 -1.18
N ALA A 316 -0.88 6.08 -1.98
CA ALA A 316 -1.43 7.34 -2.47
C ALA A 316 -2.94 7.23 -2.70
N TYR A 317 -3.56 8.39 -2.92
CA TYR A 317 -4.95 8.49 -3.40
C TYR A 317 -5.01 8.29 -4.92
N SER A 318 -6.17 7.90 -5.46
CA SER A 318 -6.39 7.92 -6.91
C SER A 318 -6.26 9.34 -7.46
N SER A 319 -5.66 9.48 -8.65
CA SER A 319 -5.53 10.74 -9.37
C SER A 319 -6.22 10.68 -10.75
N ASP A 320 -6.25 11.83 -11.43
CA ASP A 320 -6.77 11.96 -12.81
C ASP A 320 -5.79 11.41 -13.87
N ILE A 321 -4.67 10.82 -13.44
CA ILE A 321 -3.64 10.25 -14.32
C ILE A 321 -4.12 8.88 -14.84
N PRO A 322 -3.89 8.52 -16.12
CA PRO A 322 -4.14 7.18 -16.61
C PRO A 322 -3.34 6.14 -15.81
N MET A 323 -4.04 5.16 -15.26
CA MET A 323 -3.47 4.09 -14.45
C MET A 323 -3.36 2.78 -15.24
N ARG A 324 -2.43 1.91 -14.82
CA ARG A 324 -2.29 0.53 -15.25
C ARG A 324 -2.28 -0.40 -14.04
N VAL A 325 -2.80 -1.60 -14.22
CA VAL A 325 -2.48 -2.74 -13.36
C VAL A 325 -1.23 -3.41 -13.92
N ILE A 326 -0.29 -3.75 -13.06
CA ILE A 326 0.89 -4.55 -13.39
C ILE A 326 1.12 -5.58 -12.29
N GLY A 327 1.57 -6.78 -12.65
CA GLY A 327 1.79 -7.83 -11.68
C GLY A 327 2.47 -9.05 -12.26
N GLN A 328 2.79 -9.97 -11.36
CA GLN A 328 3.44 -11.23 -11.66
C GLN A 328 2.87 -12.30 -10.73
N CYS A 329 2.47 -13.43 -11.29
CA CYS A 329 2.01 -14.59 -10.53
C CYS A 329 2.86 -15.82 -10.91
N GLU A 330 3.21 -16.64 -9.93
CA GLU A 330 3.88 -17.92 -10.14
C GLU A 330 3.10 -19.03 -9.44
N GLY A 331 2.74 -20.08 -10.17
CA GLY A 331 2.00 -21.21 -9.60
C GLY A 331 2.26 -22.54 -10.30
N GLY A 332 1.72 -23.61 -9.72
CA GLY A 332 1.84 -24.97 -10.26
C GLY A 332 1.16 -25.20 -11.61
N ASP A 333 0.22 -24.34 -12.00
CA ASP A 333 -0.38 -24.29 -13.33
C ASP A 333 -0.10 -22.92 -14.00
N PRO A 334 0.76 -22.88 -15.04
CA PRO A 334 1.08 -21.64 -15.75
C PRO A 334 -0.02 -21.17 -16.70
N GLU A 335 -1.07 -21.98 -16.95
CA GLU A 335 -2.26 -21.54 -17.71
C GLU A 335 -3.36 -20.99 -16.78
N ALA A 336 -3.16 -21.04 -15.45
CA ALA A 336 -4.07 -20.40 -14.49
C ALA A 336 -4.01 -18.86 -14.59
N LEU A 337 -5.19 -18.25 -14.46
CA LEU A 337 -5.38 -16.80 -14.46
C LEU A 337 -5.74 -16.34 -13.05
N LEU A 338 -5.10 -15.27 -12.59
CA LEU A 338 -5.44 -14.55 -11.37
C LEU A 338 -6.35 -13.37 -11.76
N PRO A 339 -7.65 -13.40 -11.44
CA PRO A 339 -8.52 -12.24 -11.60
C PRO A 339 -8.15 -11.15 -10.58
N ILE A 340 -8.23 -9.89 -11.03
CA ILE A 340 -7.91 -8.69 -10.25
C ILE A 340 -9.10 -7.74 -10.36
N GLU A 341 -9.53 -7.18 -9.24
CA GLU A 341 -10.53 -6.12 -9.17
C GLU A 341 -9.94 -4.92 -8.46
N LEU A 342 -10.17 -3.72 -9.01
CA LEU A 342 -9.85 -2.45 -8.38
C LEU A 342 -11.11 -1.94 -7.69
N VAL A 343 -11.05 -1.73 -6.39
CA VAL A 343 -12.22 -1.48 -5.54
C VAL A 343 -12.07 -0.14 -4.86
N ALA A 344 -13.01 0.78 -5.05
CA ALA A 344 -13.01 2.05 -4.34
C ALA A 344 -13.36 1.84 -2.85
N SER A 345 -13.07 2.83 -2.01
CA SER A 345 -13.41 2.80 -0.57
C SER A 345 -14.91 2.62 -0.28
N THR A 346 -15.80 2.80 -1.27
CA THR A 346 -17.25 2.50 -1.18
C THR A 346 -17.58 1.01 -1.32
N GLY A 347 -16.62 0.17 -1.73
CA GLY A 347 -16.83 -1.22 -2.15
C GLY A 347 -17.15 -1.39 -3.64
N ASP A 348 -17.29 -0.30 -4.40
CA ASP A 348 -17.58 -0.36 -5.84
C ASP A 348 -16.35 -0.83 -6.65
N VAL A 349 -16.54 -1.77 -7.58
CA VAL A 349 -15.50 -2.19 -8.52
C VAL A 349 -15.36 -1.14 -9.63
N VAL A 350 -14.24 -0.41 -9.64
CA VAL A 350 -13.92 0.65 -10.62
C VAL A 350 -13.07 0.17 -11.79
N GLY A 351 -12.50 -1.04 -11.71
CA GLY A 351 -11.71 -1.65 -12.78
C GLY A 351 -11.51 -3.14 -12.56
N THR A 352 -11.22 -3.87 -13.63
CA THR A 352 -10.93 -5.32 -13.58
C THR A 352 -9.82 -5.68 -14.55
N ASP A 353 -8.98 -6.64 -14.19
CA ASP A 353 -7.90 -7.18 -15.02
C ASP A 353 -7.64 -8.66 -14.69
N GLN A 354 -6.70 -9.30 -15.38
CA GLN A 354 -6.23 -10.65 -15.05
C GLN A 354 -4.76 -10.83 -15.45
N ILE A 355 -3.97 -11.50 -14.61
CA ILE A 355 -2.58 -11.88 -14.92
C ILE A 355 -2.42 -13.40 -15.00
N SER A 356 -1.47 -13.86 -15.83
CA SER A 356 -1.14 -15.30 -15.92
C SER A 356 -0.18 -15.72 -14.80
N CYS A 357 -0.37 -16.92 -14.25
CA CYS A 357 0.53 -17.49 -13.25
C CYS A 357 1.73 -18.24 -13.88
N ASP A 358 2.21 -17.79 -15.05
CA ASP A 358 3.33 -18.37 -15.81
C ASP A 358 4.72 -17.88 -15.35
N GLY A 359 4.79 -17.12 -14.25
CA GLY A 359 5.99 -16.44 -13.78
C GLY A 359 6.41 -15.24 -14.64
N GLY A 360 5.62 -14.87 -15.66
CA GLY A 360 5.82 -13.67 -16.47
C GLY A 360 5.20 -12.44 -15.82
N GLU A 361 5.89 -11.31 -15.89
CA GLU A 361 5.29 -10.01 -15.61
C GLU A 361 4.30 -9.66 -16.73
N SER A 362 3.15 -9.12 -16.36
CA SER A 362 2.11 -8.63 -17.26
C SER A 362 1.43 -7.39 -16.68
N GLY A 363 0.94 -6.52 -17.56
CA GLY A 363 0.14 -5.38 -17.13
C GLY A 363 -0.75 -4.83 -18.23
N THR A 364 -1.83 -4.18 -17.81
CA THR A 364 -2.92 -3.67 -18.63
C THR A 364 -3.23 -2.23 -18.22
N ALA A 365 -3.33 -1.32 -19.19
CA ALA A 365 -3.82 0.04 -18.94
C ALA A 365 -5.32 -0.02 -18.62
N ILE A 366 -5.71 0.58 -17.48
CA ILE A 366 -7.10 0.71 -17.04
C ILE A 366 -7.66 2.10 -17.41
N GLY A 367 -6.79 3.10 -17.53
CA GLY A 367 -7.17 4.49 -17.77
C GLY A 367 -7.40 5.25 -16.46
N VAL A 368 -8.14 6.35 -16.54
CA VAL A 368 -8.37 7.25 -15.40
C VAL A 368 -9.47 6.68 -14.49
N LEU A 369 -9.22 6.62 -13.19
CA LEU A 369 -10.13 6.01 -12.19
C LEU A 369 -11.07 7.02 -11.50
N SER A 370 -10.93 8.32 -11.79
CA SER A 370 -11.49 9.42 -11.00
C SER A 370 -12.84 9.99 -11.49
N GLU A 371 -13.66 9.22 -12.23
CA GLU A 371 -14.97 9.72 -12.71
C GLU A 371 -15.87 10.27 -11.57
N ASN A 372 -15.67 9.77 -10.35
CA ASN A 372 -16.19 10.36 -9.11
C ASN A 372 -15.10 11.24 -8.44
N ARG A 373 -15.25 12.57 -8.62
CA ARG A 373 -14.36 13.72 -8.28
C ARG A 373 -13.80 13.88 -6.84
N SER A 374 -13.56 12.80 -6.13
CA SER A 374 -12.88 12.82 -4.83
C SER A 374 -11.85 11.72 -4.87
N GLY A 375 -10.56 12.08 -4.67
CA GLY A 375 -9.42 11.15 -4.69
C GLY A 375 -9.56 10.05 -3.65
N GLY A 376 -10.33 9.03 -3.98
CA GLY A 376 -10.62 7.89 -3.12
C GLY A 376 -9.40 7.00 -3.03
N VAL A 377 -9.39 6.16 -2.00
CA VAL A 377 -8.39 5.09 -1.91
C VAL A 377 -8.92 3.89 -2.70
N ILE A 378 -8.04 3.29 -3.50
CA ILE A 378 -8.37 2.14 -4.35
C ILE A 378 -7.69 0.90 -3.79
N ASP A 379 -8.46 -0.05 -3.29
CA ASP A 379 -7.99 -1.37 -2.92
C ASP A 379 -7.78 -2.25 -4.15
N ILE A 380 -6.79 -3.15 -4.07
CA ILE A 380 -6.63 -4.27 -5.00
C ILE A 380 -7.28 -5.47 -4.33
N ARG A 381 -8.29 -6.05 -4.99
CA ARG A 381 -9.01 -7.25 -4.56
C ARG A 381 -8.68 -8.42 -5.48
N LEU A 382 -8.40 -9.56 -4.87
CA LEU A 382 -8.16 -10.85 -5.51
C LEU A 382 -9.37 -11.75 -5.18
N PRO A 383 -10.46 -11.71 -5.96
CA PRO A 383 -11.72 -12.41 -5.64
C PRO A 383 -11.59 -13.94 -5.68
N SER A 384 -10.57 -14.46 -6.37
CA SER A 384 -10.13 -15.85 -6.27
C SER A 384 -8.63 -15.97 -6.57
N VAL A 385 -7.89 -16.65 -5.69
CA VAL A 385 -6.48 -17.02 -5.94
C VAL A 385 -6.42 -18.53 -6.22
N PRO A 386 -5.86 -18.98 -7.36
CA PRO A 386 -5.73 -20.40 -7.65
C PRO A 386 -4.94 -21.15 -6.57
N ASP A 387 -5.43 -22.33 -6.16
CA ASP A 387 -4.81 -23.16 -5.10
C ASP A 387 -3.33 -23.50 -5.34
N GLY A 388 -2.86 -23.43 -6.59
CA GLY A 388 -1.48 -23.69 -6.98
C GLY A 388 -0.52 -22.50 -6.91
N VAL A 389 -0.96 -21.28 -6.58
CA VAL A 389 -0.09 -20.08 -6.55
C VAL A 389 0.91 -20.15 -5.40
N VAL A 390 2.20 -19.99 -5.73
CA VAL A 390 3.34 -20.01 -4.83
C VAL A 390 3.64 -18.62 -4.28
N ARG A 391 3.67 -17.63 -5.17
CA ARG A 391 3.88 -16.21 -4.85
C ARG A 391 3.20 -15.38 -5.94
N LEU A 392 2.65 -14.22 -5.57
CA LEU A 392 2.21 -13.22 -6.53
C LEU A 392 2.40 -11.81 -5.97
N TRP A 393 2.51 -10.83 -6.85
CA TRP A 393 2.30 -9.43 -6.53
C TRP A 393 1.51 -8.74 -7.64
N VAL A 394 0.72 -7.74 -7.26
CA VAL A 394 -0.08 -6.89 -8.15
C VAL A 394 0.07 -5.46 -7.67
N SER A 395 0.18 -4.51 -8.58
CA SER A 395 0.21 -3.08 -8.28
C SER A 395 -0.64 -2.27 -9.25
N LEU A 396 -1.19 -1.18 -8.72
CA LEU A 396 -1.83 -0.11 -9.44
C LEU A 396 -0.86 1.07 -9.53
N GLU A 397 -0.40 1.36 -10.75
CA GLU A 397 0.65 2.33 -11.05
C GLU A 397 0.20 3.29 -12.17
N PRO A 398 0.84 4.47 -12.33
CA PRO A 398 0.65 5.31 -13.51
C PRO A 398 1.04 4.58 -14.80
N GLU A 399 0.24 4.73 -15.86
CA GLU A 399 0.45 4.07 -17.15
C GLU A 399 1.80 4.47 -17.77
N THR A 400 2.02 5.78 -17.87
CA THR A 400 3.34 6.36 -18.05
C THR A 400 4.02 6.40 -16.69
N VAL A 401 5.03 5.54 -16.51
CA VAL A 401 6.14 5.93 -15.62
C VAL A 401 6.66 7.24 -16.19
N GLU A 402 6.70 8.29 -15.37
CA GLU A 402 7.57 9.42 -15.67
C GLU A 402 9.01 8.89 -15.61
N ASP A 403 9.47 8.37 -16.75
CA ASP A 403 10.90 8.26 -17.02
C ASP A 403 11.50 9.62 -16.68
N GLY A 404 12.41 9.65 -15.72
CA GLY A 404 13.01 10.86 -15.16
C GLY A 404 13.95 11.59 -16.12
N GLY A 405 13.55 11.76 -17.38
CA GLY A 405 13.91 12.95 -18.13
C GLY A 405 13.38 14.12 -17.33
N ALA A 406 14.31 14.79 -16.64
CA ALA A 406 14.02 15.75 -15.57
C ALA A 406 12.78 16.58 -15.89
N GLY A 407 11.73 16.41 -15.08
CA GLY A 407 10.59 17.32 -15.09
C GLY A 407 11.12 18.76 -15.00
N PRO A 408 10.46 19.73 -15.65
CA PRO A 408 10.97 21.10 -15.77
C PRO A 408 11.51 21.59 -14.43
N GLU A 409 12.84 21.81 -14.36
CA GLU A 409 13.54 22.08 -13.10
C GLU A 409 12.90 23.29 -12.39
N CYS A 410 12.23 23.01 -11.27
CA CYS A 410 11.69 24.00 -10.34
C CYS A 410 12.56 24.05 -9.08
N SER A 411 12.35 25.06 -8.25
CA SER A 411 13.09 25.30 -7.01
C SER A 411 13.06 24.15 -5.99
N ALA A 412 12.04 23.27 -6.05
CA ALA A 412 11.96 22.08 -5.21
C ALA A 412 12.84 20.90 -5.71
N THR A 413 13.49 21.02 -6.87
CA THR A 413 14.38 19.98 -7.41
C THR A 413 15.56 19.76 -6.46
N GLY A 414 15.65 18.58 -5.86
CA GLY A 414 16.67 18.26 -4.86
C GLY A 414 16.39 18.80 -3.46
N PHE A 415 15.18 19.29 -3.18
CA PHE A 415 14.71 19.55 -1.82
C PHE A 415 14.30 18.22 -1.17
N GLU A 416 15.03 17.80 -0.15
CA GLU A 416 14.70 16.64 0.70
C GLU A 416 14.03 17.15 1.99
N PRO A 417 12.70 16.98 2.17
CA PRO A 417 12.03 17.45 3.38
C PRO A 417 12.39 16.57 4.59
N GLU A 418 12.70 17.21 5.72
CA GLU A 418 13.01 16.49 6.98
C GLU A 418 11.77 15.83 7.61
N TYR A 419 10.55 16.21 7.21
CA TYR A 419 9.30 15.82 7.86
C TYR A 419 8.13 15.77 6.86
N VAL A 420 7.19 14.85 7.08
CA VAL A 420 6.03 14.64 6.20
C VAL A 420 4.80 15.35 6.79
N PRO A 421 4.10 16.25 6.05
CA PRO A 421 3.16 17.22 6.62
C PRO A 421 2.02 16.63 7.43
N GLY A 422 1.58 15.41 7.07
CA GLY A 422 0.37 14.78 7.61
C GLY A 422 0.40 14.50 9.11
N SER A 423 1.58 14.42 9.73
CA SER A 423 1.67 14.10 11.17
C SER A 423 1.48 15.29 12.12
N SER A 424 0.95 16.42 11.63
CA SER A 424 0.73 17.66 12.41
C SER A 424 -0.72 18.16 12.44
N VAL A 425 -1.59 17.65 11.56
CA VAL A 425 -3.05 17.87 11.54
C VAL A 425 -3.73 16.63 10.99
N THR A 426 -4.96 16.34 11.41
CA THR A 426 -5.68 15.13 10.99
C THR A 426 -6.64 15.38 9.81
N GLY A 427 -7.02 14.30 9.11
CA GLY A 427 -8.12 14.30 8.15
C GLY A 427 -7.86 15.03 6.83
N SER A 428 -8.88 15.68 6.28
CA SER A 428 -8.88 16.28 4.93
C SER A 428 -7.81 17.35 4.71
N THR A 429 -7.41 18.05 5.76
CA THR A 429 -6.33 19.05 5.69
C THR A 429 -4.96 18.40 5.51
N ALA A 430 -4.72 17.27 6.18
CA ALA A 430 -3.50 16.48 6.02
C ALA A 430 -3.36 15.99 4.57
N ALA A 431 -4.43 15.42 4.03
CA ALA A 431 -4.48 14.94 2.65
C ALA A 431 -4.19 16.05 1.64
N THR A 432 -4.81 17.24 1.80
CA THR A 432 -4.61 18.35 0.86
C THR A 432 -3.20 18.95 0.96
N ALA A 433 -2.66 19.09 2.17
CA ALA A 433 -1.26 19.50 2.37
C ALA A 433 -0.27 18.50 1.76
N GLY A 434 -0.52 17.19 1.94
CA GLY A 434 0.23 16.13 1.28
C GLY A 434 0.23 16.26 -0.25
N SER A 435 -0.95 16.42 -0.85
CA SER A 435 -1.09 16.62 -2.31
C SER A 435 -0.34 17.85 -2.82
N ILE A 436 -0.38 18.98 -2.11
CA ILE A 436 0.38 20.20 -2.48
C ILE A 436 1.89 19.94 -2.41
N VAL A 437 2.38 19.27 -1.37
CA VAL A 437 3.82 18.94 -1.24
C VAL A 437 4.26 17.97 -2.32
N ILE A 438 3.47 16.93 -2.62
CA ILE A 438 3.78 15.96 -3.69
C ILE A 438 3.84 16.67 -5.05
N ALA A 439 2.87 17.54 -5.37
CA ALA A 439 2.88 18.30 -6.60
C ALA A 439 4.08 19.27 -6.68
N ALA A 440 4.37 19.99 -5.58
CA ALA A 440 5.50 20.89 -5.49
C ALA A 440 6.86 20.16 -5.66
N MET A 441 7.07 19.03 -4.99
CA MET A 441 8.31 18.25 -5.09
C MET A 441 8.52 17.60 -6.46
N ASN A 442 7.45 17.28 -7.19
CA ASN A 442 7.52 16.73 -8.54
C ASN A 442 7.61 17.82 -9.64
N CYS A 443 7.61 19.11 -9.27
CA CYS A 443 7.49 20.22 -10.21
C CYS A 443 6.22 20.13 -11.09
N ASP A 444 5.12 19.62 -10.53
CA ASP A 444 3.85 19.46 -11.22
C ASP A 444 3.02 20.75 -11.16
N SER A 445 3.22 21.60 -12.18
CA SER A 445 2.46 22.83 -12.34
C SER A 445 0.98 22.60 -12.53
N GLU A 446 0.60 21.55 -13.26
CA GLU A 446 -0.81 21.33 -13.62
C GLU A 446 -1.61 20.90 -12.40
N ALA A 447 -1.06 20.02 -11.54
CA ALA A 447 -1.68 19.65 -10.27
C ALA A 447 -1.78 20.82 -9.28
N LEU A 448 -0.74 21.64 -9.12
CA LEU A 448 -0.82 22.83 -8.25
C LEU A 448 -1.87 23.84 -8.73
N ILE A 449 -1.93 24.10 -10.05
CA ILE A 449 -2.93 24.97 -10.67
C ILE A 449 -4.34 24.40 -10.47
N ALA A 450 -4.54 23.10 -10.68
CA ALA A 450 -5.83 22.43 -10.48
C ALA A 450 -6.30 22.50 -9.02
N LEU A 451 -5.44 22.11 -8.06
CA LEU A 451 -5.73 22.17 -6.62
C LEU A 451 -6.10 23.58 -6.16
N ALA A 452 -5.39 24.60 -6.65
CA ALA A 452 -5.66 26.00 -6.33
C ALA A 452 -6.98 26.49 -6.95
N ASN A 453 -7.26 26.16 -8.22
CA ASN A 453 -8.47 26.57 -8.92
C ASN A 453 -9.74 25.94 -8.31
N ASP A 454 -9.71 24.63 -8.01
CA ASP A 454 -10.83 23.91 -7.41
C ASP A 454 -11.12 24.41 -5.98
N SER A 455 -10.07 24.67 -5.20
CA SER A 455 -10.19 25.25 -3.86
C SER A 455 -10.62 26.73 -3.86
N LYS A 456 -10.43 27.40 -5.00
CA LYS A 456 -10.50 28.87 -5.18
C LYS A 456 -9.53 29.60 -4.26
N THR A 457 -8.29 29.12 -4.24
CA THR A 457 -7.21 29.66 -3.41
C THR A 457 -6.87 31.08 -3.81
N GLU A 458 -6.79 31.96 -2.82
CA GLU A 458 -6.26 33.31 -3.00
C GLU A 458 -4.73 33.26 -3.02
N ILE A 459 -4.16 33.40 -4.21
CA ILE A 459 -2.70 33.42 -4.43
C ILE A 459 -2.19 34.85 -4.33
N LEU A 460 -1.13 35.07 -3.54
CA LEU A 460 -0.43 36.35 -3.35
C LEU A 460 -1.40 37.54 -3.11
N ASN A 461 -2.40 37.33 -2.25
CA ASN A 461 -3.45 38.30 -1.93
C ASN A 461 -4.23 38.80 -3.17
N GLY A 462 -4.45 37.90 -4.14
CA GLY A 462 -5.15 38.15 -5.39
C GLY A 462 -4.35 38.95 -6.43
N THR A 463 -3.04 39.12 -6.24
CA THR A 463 -2.19 39.85 -7.20
C THR A 463 -1.75 39.01 -8.40
N GLU A 464 -1.78 37.67 -8.27
CA GLU A 464 -1.47 36.71 -9.33
C GLU A 464 -2.52 35.60 -9.40
N THR A 465 -2.64 34.94 -10.56
CA THR A 465 -3.43 33.71 -10.71
C THR A 465 -2.56 32.46 -10.47
N PRO A 466 -3.16 31.29 -10.16
CA PRO A 466 -2.40 30.05 -10.01
C PRO A 466 -1.50 29.73 -11.22
N GLU A 467 -1.98 30.01 -12.43
CA GLU A 467 -1.22 29.81 -13.68
C GLU A 467 -0.02 30.74 -13.83
N GLN A 468 0.00 31.88 -13.14
CA GLN A 468 1.15 32.79 -13.13
C GLN A 468 2.17 32.37 -12.07
N THR A 469 1.72 32.10 -10.85
CA THR A 469 2.59 31.77 -9.72
C THR A 469 3.23 30.40 -9.83
N PHE A 470 2.53 29.42 -10.42
CA PHE A 470 3.05 28.05 -10.63
C PHE A 470 3.54 27.79 -12.06
N ALA A 471 3.69 28.82 -12.89
CA ALA A 471 4.28 28.67 -14.23
C ALA A 471 5.72 28.12 -14.15
N LEU A 472 6.06 27.22 -15.08
CA LEU A 472 7.42 26.75 -15.28
C LEU A 472 7.99 27.22 -16.63
N PRO A 473 9.27 27.66 -16.71
CA PRO A 473 10.21 27.79 -15.59
C PRO A 473 9.84 28.92 -14.62
N GLU A 474 10.16 28.76 -13.33
CA GLU A 474 9.83 29.74 -12.29
C GLU A 474 10.45 31.13 -12.57
N PRO A 475 9.72 32.23 -12.29
CA PRO A 475 10.21 33.60 -12.50
C PRO A 475 11.16 34.07 -11.37
N GLY A 476 12.13 33.24 -10.97
CA GLY A 476 13.14 33.56 -9.94
C GLY A 476 12.63 33.57 -8.51
N THR A 477 11.32 33.43 -8.29
CA THR A 477 10.69 33.13 -7.01
C THR A 477 10.61 31.62 -6.80
N GLU A 478 11.15 31.14 -5.68
CA GLU A 478 11.21 29.70 -5.35
C GLU A 478 9.86 29.18 -4.81
N HIS A 479 8.76 29.35 -5.56
CA HIS A 479 7.39 29.04 -5.11
C HIS A 479 7.20 27.56 -4.74
N TYR A 480 7.73 26.65 -5.55
CA TYR A 480 7.59 25.21 -5.34
C TYR A 480 8.32 24.78 -4.06
N ARG A 481 9.58 25.21 -3.90
CA ARG A 481 10.35 24.97 -2.67
C ARG A 481 9.71 25.63 -1.46
N THR A 482 9.19 26.85 -1.60
CA THR A 482 8.55 27.58 -0.51
C THR A 482 7.29 26.85 -0.02
N LEU A 483 6.46 26.33 -0.93
CA LEU A 483 5.30 25.51 -0.56
C LEU A 483 5.70 24.22 0.16
N ALA A 484 6.70 23.50 -0.38
CA ALA A 484 7.23 22.31 0.25
C ALA A 484 7.75 22.63 1.66
N ALA A 485 8.72 23.53 1.78
CA ALA A 485 9.34 23.93 3.04
C ALA A 485 8.35 24.50 4.09
N LEU A 486 7.28 25.19 3.66
CA LEU A 486 6.21 25.62 4.58
C LEU A 486 5.48 24.44 5.20
N LEU A 487 5.00 23.52 4.37
CA LEU A 487 4.14 22.41 4.81
C LEU A 487 4.94 21.26 5.43
N THR A 488 6.20 21.07 5.04
CA THR A 488 7.10 20.03 5.57
C THR A 488 7.96 20.54 6.73
N GLY A 489 8.39 21.80 6.71
CA GLY A 489 9.41 22.32 7.63
C GLY A 489 8.89 23.11 8.82
N THR A 490 7.57 23.34 8.92
CA THR A 490 6.99 24.20 9.97
C THR A 490 5.74 23.59 10.59
N VAL A 491 5.49 23.90 11.87
CA VAL A 491 4.34 23.36 12.59
C VAL A 491 3.10 24.24 12.32
N PRO A 492 1.92 23.65 12.03
CA PRO A 492 0.68 24.39 11.87
C PRO A 492 0.14 24.97 13.18
N HIS A 493 -0.80 25.92 13.06
CA HIS A 493 -1.70 26.29 14.14
C HIS A 493 -3.17 26.37 13.67
N ILE A 494 -4.08 25.82 14.47
CA ILE A 494 -5.53 25.93 14.26
C ILE A 494 -6.02 27.26 14.83
N VAL A 495 -6.33 28.20 13.94
CA VAL A 495 -6.94 29.49 14.29
C VAL A 495 -8.46 29.33 14.33
N GLY A 496 -9.07 29.70 15.46
CA GLY A 496 -10.51 29.60 15.68
C GLY A 496 -10.98 28.18 16.03
N GLU A 497 -10.16 27.40 16.74
CA GLU A 497 -10.49 26.04 17.18
C GLU A 497 -11.89 25.96 17.84
N GLY A 498 -12.68 24.96 17.44
CA GLY A 498 -14.08 24.79 17.87
C GLY A 498 -15.11 25.66 17.13
N MET A 499 -14.70 26.58 16.26
CA MET A 499 -15.60 27.41 15.46
C MET A 499 -15.87 26.80 14.06
N PRO A 500 -17.05 27.05 13.44
CA PRO A 500 -17.36 26.54 12.10
C PRO A 500 -16.44 27.06 10.98
N ASP A 501 -15.74 28.17 11.21
CA ASP A 501 -14.80 28.82 10.29
C ASP A 501 -13.32 28.60 10.68
N ALA A 502 -13.06 27.63 11.57
CA ALA A 502 -11.72 27.21 11.97
C ALA A 502 -10.82 26.95 10.74
N SER A 503 -9.54 27.33 10.86
CA SER A 503 -8.58 27.18 9.78
C SER A 503 -7.18 26.86 10.29
N VAL A 504 -6.44 26.07 9.52
CA VAL A 504 -5.07 25.68 9.79
C VAL A 504 -4.13 26.63 9.04
N VAL A 505 -3.14 27.18 9.74
CA VAL A 505 -2.16 28.14 9.19
C VAL A 505 -0.75 27.61 9.37
N TRP A 506 0.02 27.61 8.27
CA TRP A 506 1.47 27.39 8.26
C TRP A 506 2.19 28.67 7.81
N PRO A 507 3.31 29.07 8.44
CA PRO A 507 3.83 28.53 9.70
C PRO A 507 3.02 29.07 10.89
N ARG A 508 3.05 28.40 12.06
CA ARG A 508 2.35 28.90 13.25
C ARG A 508 2.75 30.33 13.66
N VAL A 509 3.99 30.75 13.41
CA VAL A 509 4.49 32.13 13.65
C VAL A 509 3.77 33.20 12.81
N ALA A 510 3.08 32.83 11.72
CA ALA A 510 2.21 33.75 10.97
C ALA A 510 0.91 34.11 11.70
N THR A 511 0.68 33.52 12.89
CA THR A 511 -0.48 33.79 13.76
C THR A 511 -0.07 34.59 15.00
N GLY A 512 -0.97 35.44 15.50
CA GLY A 512 -0.67 36.31 16.65
C GLY A 512 -0.35 35.56 17.95
N ALA A 513 -0.74 34.29 18.08
CA ALA A 513 -0.47 33.47 19.26
C ALA A 513 1.00 33.04 19.39
N PHE A 514 1.75 33.01 18.27
CA PHE A 514 3.15 32.54 18.22
C PHE A 514 4.15 33.63 17.82
N HIS A 515 3.71 34.90 17.70
CA HIS A 515 4.57 36.05 17.37
C HIS A 515 5.82 36.14 18.27
N ASP A 516 5.66 35.86 19.57
CA ASP A 516 6.74 35.91 20.56
C ASP A 516 7.50 34.57 20.77
N SER A 517 7.12 33.46 20.12
CA SER A 517 7.72 32.13 20.36
C SER A 517 9.05 31.95 19.64
N ASP A 518 10.13 31.76 20.40
CA ASP A 518 11.48 31.45 19.87
C ASP A 518 11.46 30.19 18.99
N GLU A 519 10.69 29.17 19.38
CA GLU A 519 10.58 27.90 18.68
C GLU A 519 9.91 28.06 17.31
N ALA A 520 8.84 28.85 17.25
CA ALA A 520 8.10 29.11 16.01
C ALA A 520 8.92 29.95 14.99
N TRP A 521 9.81 30.82 15.47
CA TRP A 521 10.79 31.51 14.62
C TRP A 521 11.95 30.58 14.22
N ALA A 522 12.38 29.67 15.09
CA ALA A 522 13.43 28.70 14.76
C ALA A 522 12.98 27.72 13.65
N GLU A 523 11.71 27.31 13.63
CA GLU A 523 11.12 26.49 12.56
C GLU A 523 11.29 27.12 11.17
N VAL A 524 10.89 28.39 10.99
CA VAL A 524 10.98 29.05 9.68
C VAL A 524 12.42 29.26 9.22
N VAL A 525 13.37 29.38 10.16
CA VAL A 525 14.81 29.43 9.84
C VAL A 525 15.36 28.05 9.48
N ALA A 526 14.96 27.00 10.21
CA ALA A 526 15.36 25.61 9.92
C ALA A 526 14.82 25.14 8.56
N ALA A 527 13.57 25.49 8.23
CA ALA A 527 12.96 25.26 6.92
C ALA A 527 13.63 26.05 5.77
N GLY A 528 14.53 26.99 6.08
CA GLY A 528 15.19 27.86 5.10
C GLY A 528 14.27 28.91 4.46
N LEU A 529 13.12 29.21 5.09
CA LEU A 529 12.17 30.22 4.63
C LEU A 529 12.62 31.65 4.96
N LEU A 530 13.43 31.80 6.00
CA LEU A 530 14.11 33.04 6.40
C LEU A 530 15.54 32.70 6.87
N THR A 531 16.47 33.64 6.73
CA THR A 531 17.70 33.61 7.53
C THR A 531 17.42 34.03 8.97
N ALA A 532 18.32 33.69 9.90
CA ALA A 532 18.20 34.14 11.30
C ALA A 532 18.16 35.67 11.44
N GLU A 533 18.91 36.41 10.61
CA GLU A 533 18.92 37.88 10.61
C GLU A 533 17.58 38.46 10.12
N GLU A 534 16.95 37.84 9.11
CA GLU A 534 15.62 38.24 8.64
C GLU A 534 14.50 37.89 9.65
N ALA A 535 14.62 36.75 10.34
CA ALA A 535 13.71 36.36 11.42
C ALA A 535 13.78 37.36 12.58
N ASP A 536 14.98 37.69 13.07
CA ASP A 536 15.17 38.71 14.13
C ASP A 536 14.66 40.09 13.69
N ALA A 537 14.85 40.47 12.41
CA ALA A 537 14.34 41.72 11.87
C ALA A 537 12.81 41.76 11.81
N GLN A 538 12.15 40.74 11.24
CA GLN A 538 10.68 40.68 11.17
C GLN A 538 10.03 40.55 12.55
N ARG A 539 10.69 39.91 13.51
CA ARG A 539 10.23 39.84 14.90
C ARG A 539 10.25 41.18 15.63
N ALA A 540 11.11 42.11 15.20
CA ALA A 540 11.13 43.48 15.73
C ALA A 540 10.05 44.39 15.11
N GLU A 541 9.43 44.00 13.99
CA GLU A 541 8.39 44.77 13.33
C GLU A 541 7.01 44.55 13.98
N PRO A 542 6.16 45.59 14.13
CA PRO A 542 4.83 45.47 14.76
C PRO A 542 3.89 44.47 14.07
N ASP A 543 4.11 44.23 12.78
CA ASP A 543 3.31 43.30 11.97
C ASP A 543 3.79 41.84 12.06
N GLY A 544 4.98 41.59 12.64
CA GLY A 544 5.53 40.25 12.85
C GLY A 544 5.94 39.54 11.56
N TYR A 545 5.67 38.23 11.47
CA TYR A 545 6.03 37.43 10.29
C TYR A 545 5.34 37.95 9.02
N LEU A 546 6.18 38.39 8.07
CA LEU A 546 5.81 38.93 6.76
C LEU A 546 5.99 37.94 5.61
N GLY A 547 6.62 36.78 5.88
CA GLY A 547 6.88 35.74 4.89
C GLY A 547 5.61 35.08 4.33
N MET A 548 5.83 34.12 3.42
CA MET A 548 4.75 33.35 2.81
C MET A 548 4.05 32.46 3.85
N ARG A 549 2.72 32.33 3.74
CA ARG A 549 1.90 31.43 4.55
C ARG A 549 0.91 30.65 3.72
N VAL A 550 0.55 29.46 4.18
CA VAL A 550 -0.55 28.65 3.65
C VAL A 550 -1.68 28.61 4.68
N THR A 551 -2.92 28.83 4.23
CA THR A 551 -4.12 28.65 5.06
C THR A 551 -5.06 27.64 4.42
N MET A 552 -5.62 26.73 5.20
CA MET A 552 -6.69 25.80 4.79
C MET A 552 -7.85 25.87 5.80
N ASP A 553 -9.10 25.62 5.38
CA ASP A 553 -10.17 25.33 6.37
C ASP A 553 -10.15 23.86 6.81
N MET A 554 -10.90 23.53 7.87
CA MET A 554 -10.99 22.16 8.40
C MET A 554 -11.58 21.14 7.40
N SER A 555 -12.18 21.57 6.27
CA SER A 555 -12.58 20.65 5.19
C SER A 555 -11.43 20.31 4.23
N GLY A 556 -10.23 20.78 4.52
CA GLY A 556 -9.02 20.60 3.71
C GLY A 556 -8.87 21.60 2.57
N ARG A 557 -9.87 22.45 2.30
CA ARG A 557 -9.84 23.36 1.16
C ARG A 557 -8.75 24.43 1.33
N TRP A 558 -7.89 24.56 0.32
CA TRP A 558 -6.79 25.52 0.30
C TRP A 558 -7.32 26.95 0.11
N LYS A 559 -7.26 27.76 1.18
CA LYS A 559 -7.83 29.12 1.20
C LYS A 559 -6.87 30.16 0.64
N THR A 560 -5.62 30.16 1.08
CA THR A 560 -4.63 31.20 0.72
C THR A 560 -3.24 30.62 0.54
N TYR A 561 -2.46 31.20 -0.37
CA TYR A 561 -0.99 31.11 -0.41
C TYR A 561 -0.43 32.51 -0.69
N SER A 562 -0.03 33.23 0.35
CA SER A 562 0.35 34.65 0.23
C SER A 562 1.29 35.11 1.33
N THR A 563 1.94 36.26 1.14
CA THR A 563 2.53 37.02 2.23
C THR A 563 1.43 37.65 3.09
N ARG A 564 1.78 38.08 4.30
CA ARG A 564 0.89 38.92 5.11
C ARG A 564 0.64 40.26 4.39
N GLY A 565 -0.63 40.53 4.05
CA GLY A 565 -1.11 41.79 3.46
C GLY A 565 -1.85 42.68 4.44
#